data_AF-A0A174JS47-F1
#
_entry.id   AF-A0A174JS47-F1
#
_cell.length_a   1.000
_cell.length_b   1.000
_cell.length_c   1.000
_cell.angle_alpha   90.00
_cell.angle_beta   90.00
_cell.angle_gamma   90.00
#
_symmetry.space_group_name_H-M   'P 1'
#
loop_
_entity.id
_entity.type
_entity.pdbx_description
1 polymer ?
#
loop_
_entity_poly.entity_id
_entity_poly.type
_entity_poly.pdbx_seq_one_letter_code
_entity_poly.pdbx_strand_id
1 'polypeptide(L)' 'MYIPLKPLFSRHKGIGVQFTDEPTGNLDSKTSDEVIALLKMTAKKYGQTIVMITHDDEIAQVADRILVIEDGQVVDFR' A
#
# COMPACT_ATOMS: atom_id res chain seq x y z
N MET A 1 26.58 2.61 -16.65
CA MET A 1 25.31 1.95 -17.01
C MET A 1 24.20 2.67 -16.25
N TYR A 2 23.46 3.54 -16.93
CA TYR A 2 22.39 4.33 -16.35
C TYR A 2 21.08 3.62 -16.65
N ILE A 3 20.42 3.07 -15.63
CA ILE A 3 19.05 2.57 -15.76
C ILE A 3 18.16 3.78 -15.46
N PRO A 4 17.49 4.39 -16.47
CA PRO A 4 16.52 5.43 -16.19
C PRO A 4 15.39 4.80 -15.40
N LEU A 5 15.32 5.10 -14.10
CA LEU A 5 14.12 4.85 -13.33
C LEU A 5 13.01 5.66 -14.01
N LYS A 6 12.01 4.97 -14.59
CA LYS A 6 10.72 5.60 -14.86
C LYS A 6 10.32 6.36 -13.59
N PRO A 7 9.74 7.56 -13.68
CA PRO A 7 9.27 8.27 -12.50
C PRO A 7 8.44 7.30 -11.66
N LEU A 8 8.81 7.11 -10.39
CA LEU A 8 8.15 6.17 -9.47
C LEU A 8 6.62 6.36 -9.47
N PHE A 9 6.19 7.57 -9.83
CA PHE A 9 4.82 7.97 -10.05
C PHE A 9 4.65 8.37 -11.52
N SER A 10 4.06 7.45 -12.31
CA SER A 10 3.58 7.75 -13.66
C SER A 10 2.75 9.04 -13.63
N ARG A 11 2.99 9.95 -14.60
CA ARG A 11 2.33 11.27 -14.73
C ARG A 11 0.85 11.18 -15.11
N HIS A 12 0.08 10.31 -14.46
CA HIS A 12 -1.38 10.41 -14.47
C HIS A 12 -1.74 11.50 -13.46
N LYS A 13 -2.23 12.64 -13.96
CA LYS A 13 -2.61 13.86 -13.24
C LYS A 13 -3.50 13.61 -11.99
N GLY A 14 -2.94 13.06 -10.91
CA GLY A 14 -3.64 12.81 -9.64
C GLY A 14 -4.67 11.68 -9.65
N ILE A 15 -4.58 10.69 -10.55
CA ILE A 15 -5.48 9.52 -10.52
C ILE A 15 -4.66 8.28 -10.89
N GLY A 16 -4.56 7.32 -9.97
CA GLY A 16 -3.83 6.07 -10.18
C GLY A 16 -4.06 5.07 -9.06
N VAL A 17 -3.80 3.79 -9.36
CA VAL A 17 -3.86 2.69 -8.38
C VAL A 17 -2.44 2.23 -8.10
N GLN A 18 -2.07 2.17 -6.83
CA GLN A 18 -0.80 1.61 -6.38
C GLN A 18 -1.06 0.23 -5.79
N PHE A 19 -0.39 -0.77 -6.36
CA PHE A 19 -0.37 -2.13 -5.82
C PHE A 19 0.91 -2.30 -5.01
N THR A 20 0.79 -2.58 -3.72
CA THR A 20 1.92 -2.74 -2.80
C THR A 20 1.86 -4.10 -2.13
N ASP A 21 2.73 -5.00 -2.57
CA ASP A 21 2.85 -6.34 -2.00
C ASP A 21 3.82 -6.30 -0.81
N GLU A 22 3.31 -6.49 0.41
CA GLU A 22 4.05 -6.44 1.68
C GLU A 22 5.09 -5.30 1.78
N PRO A 23 4.67 -4.02 1.67
CA PRO A 23 5.60 -2.89 1.52
C PRO A 23 6.52 -2.64 2.73
N THR A 24 6.27 -3.30 3.86
CA THR A 24 6.95 -3.12 5.14
C THR A 24 7.63 -4.38 5.69
N GLY A 25 7.57 -5.52 4.99
CA GLY A 25 7.95 -6.83 5.56
C GLY A 25 9.41 -6.98 6.07
N ASN A 26 10.32 -6.07 5.69
CA ASN A 26 11.72 -6.06 6.13
C ASN A 26 12.08 -4.85 7.01
N LEU A 27 11.11 -4.09 7.49
CA LEU A 27 11.31 -2.88 8.27
C LEU A 27 11.04 -3.14 9.76
N ASP A 28 11.70 -2.38 10.62
CA ASP A 28 11.32 -2.33 12.04
C ASP A 28 9.95 -1.62 12.19
N SER A 29 9.26 -1.89 13.30
CA SER A 29 7.90 -1.39 13.53
C SER A 29 7.76 0.13 13.35
N LYS A 30 8.71 0.91 13.87
CA LYS A 30 8.67 2.36 13.73
C LYS A 30 8.80 2.80 12.27
N THR A 31 9.74 2.22 11.54
CA THR A 31 9.92 2.54 10.12
C THR A 31 8.72 2.07 9.29
N SER A 32 8.11 0.92 9.62
CA SER A 32 6.87 0.44 9.01
C SER A 32 5.73 1.47 9.17
N ASP A 33 5.51 1.97 10.37
CA ASP A 33 4.47 2.98 10.65
C ASP A 33 4.67 4.25 9.84
N GLU A 34 5.92 4.74 9.75
CA GLU A 34 6.26 5.93 8.97
C GLU A 34 5.97 5.72 7.47
N VAL A 35 6.28 4.54 6.93
CA VAL A 35 6.02 4.18 5.52
C VAL A 35 4.52 4.09 5.25
N ILE A 36 3.75 3.42 6.11
CA ILE A 36 2.29 3.32 5.96
C ILE A 36 1.62 4.69 6.06
N ALA A 37 2.06 5.52 7.00
CA ALA A 37 1.58 6.90 7.14
C ALA A 37 1.87 7.73 5.88
N LEU A 38 3.07 7.59 5.30
CA LEU A 38 3.45 8.26 4.06
C LEU A 38 2.55 7.80 2.90
N LEU A 39 2.35 6.50 2.72
CA LEU A 39 1.49 5.93 1.68
C LEU A 39 0.06 6.48 1.80
N LYS A 40 -0.54 6.43 2.99
CA LYS A 40 -1.89 6.96 3.25
C LYS A 40 -1.99 8.46 2.96
N MET A 41 -0.99 9.23 3.37
CA MET A 41 -0.94 10.68 3.10
C MET A 41 -0.86 10.95 1.60
N THR A 42 0.00 10.25 0.86
CA THR A 42 0.14 10.43 -0.59
C THR A 42 -1.15 10.03 -1.33
N ALA A 43 -1.78 8.93 -0.95
CA ALA A 43 -3.06 8.49 -1.49
C ALA A 43 -4.12 9.58 -1.39
N LYS A 44 -4.26 10.16 -0.19
CA LYS A 44 -5.21 11.25 0.06
C LYS A 44 -4.85 12.53 -0.70
N LYS A 45 -3.58 12.92 -0.68
CA LYS A 45 -3.10 14.16 -1.32
C LYS A 45 -3.26 14.14 -2.84
N TYR A 46 -3.05 12.99 -3.45
CA TYR A 46 -3.03 12.82 -4.90
C TYR A 46 -4.21 12.05 -5.45
N GLY A 47 -5.26 11.77 -4.66
CA GLY A 47 -6.45 11.04 -5.14
C GLY A 47 -6.14 9.63 -5.66
N GLN A 48 -5.15 8.95 -5.09
CA GLN A 48 -4.74 7.61 -5.52
C GLN A 48 -5.43 6.55 -4.67
N THR A 49 -5.73 5.41 -5.29
CA THR A 49 -6.18 4.21 -4.58
C THR A 49 -4.96 3.34 -4.26
N ILE A 50 -4.89 2.81 -3.05
CA ILE A 50 -3.87 1.83 -2.66
C ILE A 50 -4.55 0.48 -2.47
N VAL A 51 -3.98 -0.55 -3.08
CA VAL A 51 -4.29 -1.96 -2.81
C VAL A 51 -3.02 -2.56 -2.21
N MET A 52 -3.09 -2.92 -0.94
CA MET A 52 -1.96 -3.42 -0.18
C MET A 52 -2.20 -4.85 0.28
N ILE A 53 -1.17 -5.68 0.17
CA ILE A 53 -1.12 -7.03 0.74
C ILE A 53 -0.25 -6.94 1.99
N THR A 54 -0.71 -7.52 3.09
CA THR A 54 0.03 -7.59 4.35
C THR A 54 -0.46 -8.78 5.15
N HIS A 55 0.44 -9.41 5.90
CA HIS A 55 0.13 -10.37 6.96
C HIS A 55 0.16 -9.73 8.36
N ASP A 56 0.44 -8.43 8.44
CA ASP A 56 0.43 -7.64 9.67
C ASP A 56 -0.96 -7.02 9.91
N ASP A 57 -1.62 -7.47 10.97
CA ASP A 57 -2.95 -7.03 11.37
C ASP A 57 -2.99 -5.55 11.78
N GLU A 58 -1.96 -5.03 12.45
CA GLU A 58 -1.90 -3.63 12.88
C GLU A 58 -1.86 -2.70 11.66
N ILE A 59 -1.05 -3.07 10.66
CA ILE A 59 -0.98 -2.36 9.39
C ILE A 59 -2.31 -2.45 8.62
N ALA A 60 -2.95 -3.63 8.61
CA ALA A 60 -4.23 -3.82 7.96
C ALA A 60 -5.33 -2.92 8.56
N GLN A 61 -5.35 -2.73 9.89
CA GLN A 61 -6.31 -1.84 10.56
C GLN A 61 -6.20 -0.36 10.14
N VAL A 62 -5.09 0.05 9.51
CA VAL A 62 -4.92 1.43 9.00
C VAL A 62 -5.70 1.66 7.69
N ALA A 63 -6.06 0.60 6.98
CA ALA A 63 -6.77 0.67 5.70
C ALA A 63 -8.23 1.13 5.88
N ASP A 64 -8.81 1.70 4.82
CA ASP A 64 -10.21 2.09 4.83
C ASP A 64 -11.15 0.87 4.75
N ARG A 65 -10.67 -0.24 4.17
CA ARG A 65 -11.36 -1.52 4.02
C ARG A 65 -10.35 -2.66 4.03
N ILE A 66 -10.77 -3.81 4.52
CA ILE A 66 -9.96 -5.03 4.64
C ILE A 66 -10.68 -6.18 3.95
N LEU A 67 -9.95 -6.88 3.07
CA LEU A 67 -10.38 -8.10 2.42
C LEU A 67 -9.50 -9.24 2.95
N VAL A 68 -10.09 -10.25 3.58
CA VAL A 68 -9.36 -11.42 4.08
C VAL A 68 -9.50 -12.56 3.09
N ILE A 69 -8.37 -13.13 2.69
CA ILE A 69 -8.30 -14.24 1.76
C ILE A 69 -7.65 -15.44 2.45
N GLU A 70 -8.32 -16.59 2.41
CA GLU A 70 -7.82 -17.87 2.90
C GLU A 70 -8.07 -18.93 1.81
N ASP A 71 -7.09 -19.79 1.55
CA ASP A 71 -7.16 -20.86 0.53
C ASP A 71 -7.69 -20.40 -0.84
N GLY A 72 -7.32 -19.18 -1.24
CA GLY A 72 -7.74 -18.58 -2.51
C GLY A 72 -9.18 -18.09 -2.55
N GLN A 73 -9.89 -18.06 -1.41
CA GLN A 73 -11.25 -17.57 -1.28
C GLN A 73 -11.33 -16.34 -0.38
N VAL A 74 -12.24 -15.42 -0.70
CA VAL A 74 -12.57 -14.30 0.18
C VAL A 74 -13.43 -14.84 1.32
N VAL A 75 -12.91 -14.78 2.54
CA VAL A 75 -13.60 -15.27 3.75
C VAL A 75 -14.20 -14.15 4.58
N ASP A 76 -13.69 -12.92 4.47
CA ASP A 76 -14.21 -11.73 5.16
C ASP A 76 -14.00 -10.45 4.34
N PHE A 77 -14.89 -9.47 4.53
CA PHE A 77 -14.80 -8.14 3.95
C PHE A 77 -15.42 -7.10 4.88
N ARG A 78 -14.58 -6.19 5.41
CA ARG A 78 -14.98 -5.17 6.39
C ARG A 78 -14.39 -3.80 6.12
#